data_AF-F4NYV5-F1
#
_entry.id   AF-F4NYV5-F1
#
_cell.length_a   1.000
_cell.length_b   1.000
_cell.length_c   1.000
_cell.angle_alpha   90.00
_cell.angle_beta   90.00
_cell.angle_gamma   90.00
#
_symmetry.space_group_name_H-M   'P 1'
#
loop_
_entity.id
_entity.type
_entity.pdbx_description
1 polymer ?
#
loop_
_entity_poly.entity_id
_entity_poly.type
_entity_poly.pdbx_seq_one_letter_code
_entity_poly.pdbx_strand_id
1 'polypeptide(L)'
;MNQDTAVLVVVWTLRLLFLLPTAFIFFISLLKNPLCLSLLQYGKTFGNSIFSVPKSWFTHFYFFGLFWNTLIGCGLLSLNHSFSQYALKTNTTIRVDYMISGQSWIGCSMSGRVWLIWILIECQTLRRMIECLLWQSSKRTSRMHILHYAAGYFFYMFMPLALLVETTIRPILFTIFELESSLISPCSQPITFKSGIFCIVGLYIFFWAGCEQNYIHMYLSKLRQRMDSRNLSKSRESNTVGLKNTTDKSLLTMATTTNTSTSLSTSNYILPQGRWFNYVACPHYFFEIMIYVGFVVIAGFADLTTWCVVLFVCVDLSVSSNMQWKWYKKTYPNQIKSFWKRIIPLIF
;
A
#
# COMPACT_ATOMS: atom_id res chain seq x y z
N MET A 1 -11.03 -34.90 7.55
CA MET A 1 -11.26 -33.65 6.80
C MET A 1 -10.92 -33.97 5.34
N ASN A 2 -11.83 -33.78 4.38
CA ASN A 2 -11.52 -34.04 2.97
C ASN A 2 -10.37 -33.14 2.51
N GLN A 3 -9.48 -33.62 1.65
CA GLN A 3 -8.31 -32.85 1.19
C GLN A 3 -8.72 -31.49 0.55
N ASP A 4 -9.82 -31.48 -0.21
CA ASP A 4 -10.44 -30.26 -0.73
C ASP A 4 -10.83 -29.26 0.37
N THR A 5 -11.34 -29.76 1.50
CA THR A 5 -11.72 -28.89 2.61
C THR A 5 -10.50 -28.23 3.26
N ALA A 6 -9.34 -28.90 3.30
CA ALA A 6 -8.11 -28.29 3.83
C ALA A 6 -7.61 -27.14 2.95
N VAL A 7 -7.57 -27.33 1.63
CA VAL A 7 -7.18 -26.27 0.67
C VAL A 7 -8.14 -25.09 0.77
N LEU A 8 -9.45 -25.36 0.83
CA LEU A 8 -10.46 -24.32 0.97
C LEU A 8 -10.32 -23.55 2.28
N VAL A 9 -10.02 -24.22 3.40
CA VAL A 9 -9.78 -23.57 4.70
C VAL A 9 -8.63 -22.58 4.60
N VAL A 10 -7.51 -22.93 3.98
CA VAL A 10 -6.37 -22.02 3.83
C VAL A 10 -6.75 -20.78 3.02
N VAL A 11 -7.42 -20.97 1.87
CA VAL A 11 -7.84 -19.86 1.01
C VAL A 11 -8.86 -18.95 1.71
N TRP A 12 -9.86 -19.53 2.35
CA TRP A 12 -10.87 -18.76 3.09
C TRP A 12 -10.28 -18.05 4.31
N THR A 13 -9.29 -18.63 4.96
CA THR A 13 -8.54 -17.98 6.04
C THR A 13 -7.88 -16.70 5.52
N LEU A 14 -7.16 -16.77 4.39
CA LEU A 14 -6.56 -15.58 3.78
C LEU A 14 -7.60 -14.53 3.37
N ARG A 15 -8.76 -14.93 2.84
CA ARG A 15 -9.86 -13.99 2.52
C ARG A 15 -10.41 -13.31 3.77
N LEU A 16 -10.66 -14.08 4.84
CA LEU A 16 -11.16 -13.56 6.11
C LEU A 16 -10.17 -12.60 6.78
N LEU A 17 -8.86 -12.84 6.63
CA LEU A 17 -7.83 -11.91 7.07
C LEU A 17 -7.96 -10.53 6.43
N PHE A 18 -8.49 -10.40 5.21
CA PHE A 18 -8.78 -9.08 4.61
C PHE A 18 -10.20 -8.59 4.91
N LEU A 19 -11.20 -9.48 4.89
CA LEU A 19 -12.60 -9.09 5.07
C LEU A 19 -12.92 -8.60 6.49
N LEU A 20 -12.38 -9.26 7.53
CA LEU A 20 -12.66 -8.88 8.92
C LEU A 20 -12.10 -7.49 9.28
N PRO A 21 -10.82 -7.17 9.01
CA PRO A 21 -10.32 -5.81 9.21
C PRO A 21 -11.04 -4.77 8.36
N THR A 22 -11.43 -5.10 7.12
CA THR A 22 -12.21 -4.21 6.26
C THR A 22 -13.55 -3.86 6.91
N ALA A 23 -14.30 -4.87 7.35
CA ALA A 23 -15.58 -4.69 8.01
C ALA A 23 -15.43 -3.88 9.30
N PHE A 24 -14.38 -4.15 10.07
CA PHE A 24 -14.06 -3.42 11.30
C PHE A 24 -13.76 -1.93 11.03
N ILE A 25 -12.90 -1.61 10.06
CA ILE A 25 -12.58 -0.23 9.67
C ILE A 25 -13.84 0.49 9.19
N PHE A 26 -14.64 -0.16 8.35
CA PHE A 26 -15.89 0.40 7.85
C PHE A 26 -16.88 0.68 8.98
N PHE A 27 -17.08 -0.29 9.88
CA PHE A 27 -17.97 -0.16 11.03
C PHE A 27 -17.54 0.98 11.97
N ILE A 28 -16.26 1.05 12.33
CA ILE A 28 -15.71 2.14 13.13
C ILE A 28 -15.92 3.50 12.46
N SER A 29 -15.75 3.57 11.13
CA SER A 29 -15.96 4.81 10.39
C SER A 29 -17.42 5.31 10.46
N LEU A 30 -18.38 4.39 10.64
CA LEU A 30 -19.81 4.69 10.75
C LEU A 30 -20.20 5.22 12.14
N LEU A 31 -19.52 4.75 13.19
CA LEU A 31 -19.85 5.08 14.58
C LEU A 31 -19.72 6.58 14.91
N LYS A 32 -19.04 7.39 14.08
CA LYS A 32 -18.82 8.86 14.22
C LYS A 32 -18.27 9.34 15.58
N ASN A 33 -17.99 8.42 16.51
CA ASN A 33 -17.49 8.72 17.85
C ASN A 33 -16.04 9.20 17.76
N PRO A 34 -15.66 10.28 18.47
CA PRO A 34 -14.33 10.87 18.37
C PRO A 34 -13.22 9.92 18.84
N LEU A 35 -13.49 9.07 19.84
CA LEU A 35 -12.56 8.06 20.33
C LEU A 35 -12.29 6.97 19.27
N CYS A 36 -13.35 6.39 18.71
CA CYS A 36 -13.26 5.40 17.64
C CYS A 36 -12.53 5.96 16.40
N LEU A 37 -12.82 7.21 16.04
CA LEU A 37 -12.19 7.87 14.90
C LEU A 37 -10.71 8.19 15.16
N SER A 38 -10.32 8.45 16.42
CA SER A 38 -8.93 8.70 16.80
C SER A 38 -8.00 7.50 16.55
N LEU A 39 -8.54 6.28 16.60
CA LEU A 39 -7.81 5.04 16.28
C LEU A 39 -7.36 4.99 14.80
N LEU A 40 -8.11 5.66 13.93
CA LEU A 40 -7.89 5.71 12.48
C LEU A 40 -7.15 6.99 12.05
N GLN A 41 -6.91 7.93 12.96
CA GLN A 41 -6.25 9.19 12.64
C GLN A 41 -4.74 9.01 12.49
N TYR A 42 -4.17 9.71 11.50
CA TYR A 42 -2.74 9.76 11.29
C TYR A 42 -2.29 11.08 10.66
N GLY A 43 -1.08 11.53 11.00
CA GLY A 43 -0.44 12.68 10.34
C GLY A 43 -1.15 13.99 10.67
N LYS A 44 -1.70 14.67 9.65
CA LYS A 44 -2.32 16.01 9.82
C LYS A 44 -3.62 15.98 10.61
N THR A 45 -4.25 14.81 10.73
CA THR A 45 -5.51 14.63 11.45
C THR A 45 -5.31 14.10 12.86
N PHE A 46 -4.06 13.92 13.31
CA PHE A 46 -3.73 13.33 14.59
C PHE A 46 -3.84 14.34 15.74
N GLY A 47 -4.60 14.00 16.79
CA GLY A 47 -4.62 14.71 18.07
C GLY A 47 -3.61 14.14 19.07
N ASN A 48 -3.40 14.80 20.23
CA ASN A 48 -2.49 14.32 21.27
C ASN A 48 -2.97 12.96 21.82
N SER A 49 -2.27 11.88 21.50
CA SER A 49 -2.47 10.56 22.12
C SER A 49 -1.17 9.96 22.66
N ILE A 50 -1.30 9.22 23.76
CA ILE A 50 -0.20 8.58 24.49
C ILE A 50 0.43 7.47 23.63
N PHE A 51 -0.40 6.74 22.86
CA PHE A 51 0.03 5.61 22.02
C PHE A 51 0.40 6.07 20.60
N SER A 52 1.46 6.86 20.49
CA SER A 52 1.88 7.47 19.24
C SER A 52 3.33 7.13 18.85
N VAL A 53 3.51 6.77 17.59
CA VAL A 53 4.78 6.37 16.97
C VAL A 53 5.25 7.44 16.00
N PRO A 54 6.57 7.69 15.87
CA PRO A 54 7.09 8.61 14.87
C PRO A 54 6.72 8.17 13.44
N LYS A 55 6.32 9.12 12.62
CA LYS A 55 6.05 8.90 11.18
C LYS A 55 7.26 8.37 10.41
N SER A 56 8.50 8.61 10.88
CA SER A 56 9.70 8.05 10.24
C SER A 56 9.73 6.52 10.24
N TRP A 57 9.04 5.87 11.18
CA TRP A 57 8.98 4.40 11.26
C TRP A 57 8.19 3.78 10.11
N PHE A 58 7.56 4.59 9.25
CA PHE A 58 6.96 4.08 8.02
C PHE A 58 7.93 3.29 7.16
N THR A 59 9.21 3.67 7.17
CA THR A 59 10.24 2.94 6.41
C THR A 59 10.38 1.49 6.86
N HIS A 60 10.15 1.19 8.15
CA HIS A 60 10.37 -0.15 8.71
C HIS A 60 9.48 -1.21 8.06
N PHE A 61 8.20 -0.90 7.83
CA PHE A 61 7.29 -1.87 7.25
C PHE A 61 7.60 -2.13 5.76
N TYR A 62 8.17 -1.15 5.02
CA TYR A 62 8.61 -1.39 3.64
C TYR A 62 9.90 -2.21 3.58
N PHE A 63 10.85 -1.98 4.50
CA PHE A 63 12.03 -2.84 4.64
C PHE A 63 11.63 -4.28 4.96
N PHE A 64 10.73 -4.45 5.93
CA PHE A 64 10.16 -5.75 6.26
C PHE A 64 9.45 -6.38 5.06
N GLY A 65 8.61 -5.62 4.36
CA GLY A 65 7.88 -6.09 3.18
C GLY A 65 8.82 -6.55 2.06
N LEU A 66 9.88 -5.79 1.76
CA LEU A 66 10.87 -6.15 0.74
C LEU A 66 11.60 -7.45 1.11
N PHE A 67 12.05 -7.56 2.37
CA PHE A 67 12.68 -8.77 2.87
C PHE A 67 11.73 -9.99 2.80
N TRP A 68 10.48 -9.81 3.22
CA TRP A 68 9.45 -10.84 3.21
C TRP A 68 9.08 -11.30 1.80
N ASN A 69 8.92 -10.38 0.86
CA ASN A 69 8.64 -10.69 -0.54
C ASN A 69 9.82 -11.41 -1.22
N THR A 70 11.06 -10.99 -0.91
CA THR A 70 12.27 -11.69 -1.37
C THR A 70 12.31 -13.12 -0.82
N LEU A 71 11.97 -13.32 0.46
CA LEU A 71 11.89 -14.65 1.07
C LEU A 71 10.84 -15.54 0.37
N ILE A 72 9.65 -14.99 0.08
CA ILE A 72 8.62 -15.69 -0.72
C ILE A 72 9.16 -16.06 -2.10
N GLY A 73 9.87 -15.15 -2.77
CA GLY A 73 10.48 -15.39 -4.08
C GLY A 73 11.51 -16.52 -4.06
N CYS A 74 12.40 -16.53 -3.07
CA CYS A 74 13.34 -17.64 -2.84
C CYS A 74 12.61 -18.97 -2.58
N GLY A 75 11.52 -18.94 -1.80
CA GLY A 75 10.66 -20.11 -1.59
C GLY A 75 10.05 -20.64 -2.89
N LEU A 76 9.49 -19.76 -3.73
CA LEU A 76 8.94 -20.12 -5.04
C LEU A 76 10.01 -20.70 -5.97
N LEU A 77 11.21 -20.11 -6.00
CA LEU A 77 12.34 -20.62 -6.79
C LEU A 77 12.75 -22.02 -6.34
N SER A 78 12.84 -22.22 -5.03
CA SER A 78 13.21 -23.50 -4.43
C SER A 78 12.17 -24.58 -4.75
N LEU A 79 10.88 -24.25 -4.61
CA LEU A 79 9.78 -25.14 -4.97
C LEU A 79 9.80 -25.48 -6.47
N ASN A 80 9.94 -24.49 -7.35
CA ASN A 80 10.01 -24.70 -8.79
C ASN A 80 11.18 -25.60 -9.19
N HIS A 81 12.34 -25.40 -8.58
CA HIS A 81 13.51 -26.26 -8.77
C HIS A 81 13.23 -27.69 -8.29
N SER A 82 12.66 -27.87 -7.10
CA SER A 82 12.31 -29.20 -6.57
C SER A 82 11.31 -29.93 -7.46
N PHE A 83 10.25 -29.26 -7.94
CA PHE A 83 9.31 -29.84 -8.90
C PHE A 83 9.99 -30.23 -10.21
N SER A 84 10.87 -29.38 -10.73
CA SER A 84 11.63 -29.67 -11.95
C SER A 84 12.54 -30.90 -11.80
N GLN A 85 13.23 -31.03 -10.66
CA GLN A 85 14.09 -32.18 -10.37
C GLN A 85 13.30 -33.48 -10.19
N TYR A 86 12.17 -33.42 -9.48
CA TYR A 86 11.27 -34.56 -9.34
C TYR A 86 10.73 -35.03 -10.70
N ALA A 87 10.35 -34.09 -11.56
CA ALA A 87 9.94 -34.37 -12.93
C ALA A 87 11.06 -35.01 -13.77
N LEU A 88 12.31 -34.55 -13.64
CA LEU A 88 13.44 -35.15 -14.36
C LEU A 88 13.71 -36.59 -13.90
N LYS A 89 13.66 -36.86 -12.59
CA LYS A 89 13.90 -38.19 -12.02
C LYS A 89 12.81 -39.22 -12.39
N THR A 90 11.56 -38.78 -12.45
CA THR A 90 10.43 -39.61 -12.93
C THR A 90 10.46 -39.77 -14.45
N ASN A 91 10.86 -38.73 -15.19
CA ASN A 91 11.04 -38.81 -16.64
C ASN A 91 12.16 -39.77 -17.06
N THR A 92 13.18 -40.05 -16.25
CA THR A 92 14.19 -41.07 -16.60
C THR A 92 13.68 -42.50 -16.54
N THR A 93 12.75 -42.81 -15.63
CA THR A 93 12.09 -44.14 -15.59
C THR A 93 10.97 -44.25 -16.62
N ILE A 94 10.23 -43.15 -16.86
CA ILE A 94 9.14 -43.08 -17.83
C ILE A 94 9.65 -42.97 -19.28
N ARG A 95 10.82 -42.35 -19.55
CA ARG A 95 11.43 -42.26 -20.88
C ARG A 95 11.74 -43.62 -21.50
N VAL A 96 12.05 -44.64 -20.68
CA VAL A 96 12.31 -46.00 -21.17
C VAL A 96 11.03 -46.63 -21.73
N ASP A 97 9.88 -46.40 -21.08
CA ASP A 97 8.57 -46.85 -21.59
C ASP A 97 8.01 -45.97 -22.73
N TYR A 98 8.36 -44.68 -22.79
CA TYR A 98 7.80 -43.73 -23.76
C TYR A 98 8.53 -43.62 -25.10
N MET A 99 9.79 -44.07 -25.21
CA MET A 99 10.41 -44.28 -26.53
C MET A 99 9.59 -45.29 -27.38
N ILE A 100 8.75 -46.10 -26.75
CA ILE A 100 7.84 -47.05 -27.40
C ILE A 100 6.48 -46.38 -27.77
N SER A 101 6.04 -45.31 -27.09
CA SER A 101 4.67 -44.75 -27.22
C SER A 101 4.54 -43.32 -27.78
N GLY A 102 5.66 -42.59 -27.99
CA GLY A 102 5.69 -41.43 -28.89
C GLY A 102 4.98 -40.14 -28.44
N GLN A 103 4.85 -39.86 -27.13
CA GLN A 103 4.33 -38.57 -26.63
C GLN A 103 5.34 -37.81 -25.76
N SER A 104 5.58 -36.55 -26.08
CA SER A 104 6.55 -35.67 -25.40
C SER A 104 5.90 -34.80 -24.31
N TRP A 105 6.38 -34.88 -23.07
CA TRP A 105 5.98 -33.98 -21.99
C TRP A 105 6.84 -32.71 -21.94
N ILE A 106 6.16 -31.56 -21.89
CA ILE A 106 6.72 -30.21 -21.68
C ILE A 106 7.15 -30.07 -20.21
N GLY A 107 8.28 -29.42 -19.97
CA GLY A 107 8.88 -29.25 -18.64
C GLY A 107 7.93 -28.69 -17.57
N CYS A 108 8.08 -29.22 -16.36
CA CYS A 108 7.28 -28.92 -15.18
C CYS A 108 7.74 -27.62 -14.49
N SER A 109 7.47 -26.46 -15.09
CA SER A 109 7.80 -25.15 -14.51
C SER A 109 6.53 -24.41 -14.06
N MET A 110 6.63 -23.65 -12.97
CA MET A 110 5.57 -22.75 -12.52
C MET A 110 5.17 -21.77 -13.64
N SER A 111 3.87 -21.46 -13.74
CA SER A 111 3.34 -20.56 -14.76
C SER A 111 4.04 -19.20 -14.74
N GLY A 112 4.37 -18.64 -15.91
CA GLY A 112 4.98 -17.31 -16.03
C GLY A 112 4.18 -16.19 -15.35
N ARG A 113 2.86 -16.37 -15.19
CA ARG A 113 2.00 -15.42 -14.49
C ARG A 113 2.34 -15.30 -12.99
N VAL A 114 2.79 -16.39 -12.37
CA VAL A 114 3.24 -16.40 -10.96
C VAL A 114 4.43 -15.47 -10.78
N TRP A 115 5.45 -15.66 -11.63
CA TRP A 115 6.66 -14.84 -11.64
C TRP A 115 6.34 -13.38 -11.93
N LEU A 116 5.44 -13.12 -12.88
CA LEU A 116 4.97 -11.78 -13.18
C LEU A 116 4.36 -11.10 -11.95
N ILE A 117 3.40 -11.76 -11.27
CA ILE A 117 2.75 -11.20 -10.08
C ILE A 117 3.77 -10.95 -8.97
N TRP A 118 4.67 -11.90 -8.70
CA TRP A 118 5.71 -11.75 -7.69
C TRP A 118 6.66 -10.57 -8.00
N ILE A 119 7.14 -10.44 -9.24
CA ILE A 119 8.00 -9.32 -9.67
C ILE A 119 7.28 -7.98 -9.48
N LEU A 120 5.98 -7.90 -9.80
CA LEU A 120 5.20 -6.69 -9.62
C LEU A 120 5.00 -6.33 -8.14
N ILE A 121 4.79 -7.32 -7.27
CA ILE A 121 4.71 -7.12 -5.81
C ILE A 121 6.04 -6.58 -5.26
N GLU A 122 7.15 -7.16 -5.69
CA GLU A 122 8.50 -6.72 -5.32
C GLU A 122 8.76 -5.29 -5.82
N CYS A 123 8.46 -5.02 -7.10
CA CYS A 123 8.58 -3.71 -7.72
C CYS A 123 7.75 -2.64 -7.00
N GLN A 124 6.49 -2.96 -6.66
CA GLN A 124 5.61 -2.06 -5.91
C GLN A 124 6.21 -1.71 -4.54
N THR A 125 6.69 -2.72 -3.81
CA THR A 125 7.22 -2.55 -2.46
C THR A 125 8.56 -1.78 -2.48
N LEU A 126 9.44 -2.09 -3.43
CA LEU A 126 10.70 -1.39 -3.66
C LEU A 126 10.47 0.08 -4.02
N ARG A 127 9.55 0.35 -4.97
CA ARG A 127 9.18 1.72 -5.35
C ARG A 127 8.69 2.51 -4.14
N ARG A 128 7.79 1.92 -3.35
CA ARG A 128 7.28 2.57 -2.13
C ARG A 128 8.37 2.83 -1.10
N MET A 129 9.31 1.89 -0.92
CA MET A 129 10.47 2.09 -0.04
C MET A 129 11.32 3.28 -0.50
N ILE A 130 11.68 3.32 -1.80
CA ILE A 130 12.47 4.40 -2.39
C ILE A 130 11.75 5.75 -2.21
N GLU A 131 10.45 5.81 -2.51
CA GLU A 131 9.63 7.01 -2.30
C GLU A 131 9.62 7.47 -0.84
N CYS A 132 9.58 6.54 0.10
CA CYS A 132 9.60 6.88 1.52
C CYS A 132 10.94 7.46 1.96
N LEU A 133 12.04 6.85 1.51
CA LEU A 133 13.40 7.33 1.79
C LEU A 133 13.66 8.70 1.17
N LEU A 134 13.27 8.91 -0.09
CA LEU A 134 13.52 10.16 -0.80
C LEU A 134 12.53 11.28 -0.44
N TRP A 135 11.23 10.98 -0.38
CA TRP A 135 10.17 12.00 -0.35
C TRP A 135 9.42 12.12 0.97
N GLN A 136 9.38 11.06 1.78
CA GLN A 136 8.62 11.05 3.03
C GLN A 136 9.47 11.22 4.28
N SER A 137 10.78 11.45 4.17
CA SER A 137 11.64 11.79 5.32
C SER A 137 10.98 12.90 6.15
N SER A 138 10.37 12.48 7.25
CA SER A 138 9.46 13.29 8.04
C SER A 138 10.27 14.03 9.08
N LYS A 139 9.91 15.30 9.31
CA LYS A 139 10.24 15.97 10.56
C LYS A 139 9.90 15.06 11.73
N ARG A 140 10.77 15.02 12.76
CA ARG A 140 10.63 14.23 14.00
C ARG A 140 9.29 14.41 14.74
N THR A 141 8.46 15.38 14.35
CA THR A 141 7.25 15.79 15.07
C THR A 141 5.95 15.18 14.56
N SER A 142 5.89 14.60 13.36
CA SER A 142 4.66 13.96 12.86
C SER A 142 4.50 12.55 13.45
N ARG A 143 3.32 12.25 14.02
CA ARG A 143 3.06 10.99 14.72
C ARG A 143 1.89 10.19 14.13
N MET A 144 1.87 8.90 14.46
CA MET A 144 0.88 7.88 14.09
C MET A 144 0.38 7.10 15.27
N HIS A 145 -0.88 6.70 15.26
CA HIS A 145 -1.38 5.69 16.18
C HIS A 145 -0.69 4.34 15.97
N ILE A 146 -0.34 3.64 17.06
CA ILE A 146 0.32 2.33 17.02
C ILE A 146 -0.49 1.27 16.24
N LEU A 147 -1.82 1.35 16.28
CA LEU A 147 -2.70 0.43 15.55
C LEU A 147 -2.53 0.54 14.04
N HIS A 148 -2.40 1.76 13.51
CA HIS A 148 -2.16 1.95 12.09
C HIS A 148 -0.75 1.43 11.71
N TYR A 149 0.22 1.52 12.64
CA TYR A 149 1.56 0.95 12.44
C TYR A 149 1.52 -0.59 12.36
N ALA A 150 0.79 -1.23 13.28
CA ALA A 150 0.56 -2.68 13.23
C ALA A 150 -0.20 -3.12 11.97
N ALA A 151 -1.20 -2.33 11.54
CA ALA A 151 -1.94 -2.58 10.30
C ALA A 151 -1.02 -2.53 9.06
N GLY A 152 0.01 -1.68 9.06
CA GLY A 152 1.05 -1.67 8.03
C GLY A 152 1.78 -3.00 7.92
N TYR A 153 2.31 -3.53 9.02
CA TYR A 153 2.98 -4.85 9.02
C TYR A 153 2.06 -5.97 8.58
N PHE A 154 0.84 -5.97 9.10
CA PHE A 154 -0.18 -6.93 8.71
C PHE A 154 -0.39 -6.93 7.19
N PHE A 155 -0.57 -5.76 6.60
CA PHE A 155 -0.79 -5.63 5.16
C PHE A 155 0.40 -6.17 4.35
N TYR A 156 1.63 -5.75 4.65
CA TYR A 156 2.82 -6.19 3.90
C TYR A 156 3.16 -7.67 4.10
N MET A 157 2.74 -8.27 5.21
CA MET A 157 2.91 -9.71 5.45
C MET A 157 1.94 -10.56 4.61
N PHE A 158 0.65 -10.20 4.60
CA PHE A 158 -0.39 -11.06 4.02
C PHE A 158 -0.77 -10.72 2.59
N MET A 159 -0.59 -9.47 2.14
CA MET A 159 -0.88 -9.05 0.76
C MET A 159 -0.17 -9.91 -0.30
N PRO A 160 1.16 -10.16 -0.22
CA PRO A 160 1.83 -11.00 -1.22
C PRO A 160 1.27 -12.43 -1.27
N LEU A 161 0.94 -13.00 -0.10
CA LEU A 161 0.36 -14.34 0.00
C LEU A 161 -1.04 -14.38 -0.62
N ALA A 162 -1.85 -13.36 -0.37
CA ALA A 162 -3.20 -13.24 -0.92
C ALA A 162 -3.21 -13.12 -2.45
N LEU A 163 -2.31 -12.33 -3.04
CA LEU A 163 -2.20 -12.16 -4.49
C LEU A 163 -1.66 -13.41 -5.21
N LEU A 164 -0.90 -14.25 -4.49
CA LEU A 164 -0.35 -15.49 -5.03
C LEU A 164 -1.26 -16.70 -4.77
N VAL A 165 -2.23 -16.62 -3.84
CA VAL A 165 -2.94 -17.81 -3.34
C VAL A 165 -3.62 -18.64 -4.43
N GLU A 166 -4.33 -17.99 -5.36
CA GLU A 166 -5.09 -18.70 -6.39
C GLU A 166 -4.18 -19.25 -7.50
N THR A 167 -3.04 -18.59 -7.75
CA THR A 167 -2.13 -18.95 -8.84
C THR A 167 -1.04 -19.93 -8.43
N THR A 168 -0.69 -19.99 -7.14
CA THR A 168 0.38 -20.87 -6.62
C THR A 168 -0.07 -21.76 -5.48
N ILE A 169 -0.56 -21.16 -4.38
CA ILE A 169 -0.75 -21.87 -3.11
C ILE A 169 -1.83 -22.94 -3.26
N ARG A 170 -2.97 -22.61 -3.88
CA ARG A 170 -4.05 -23.58 -4.10
C ARG A 170 -3.59 -24.77 -4.95
N PRO A 171 -3.02 -24.59 -6.17
CA PRO A 171 -2.48 -25.71 -6.93
C PRO A 171 -1.42 -26.53 -6.19
N ILE A 172 -0.49 -25.88 -5.47
CA ILE A 172 0.56 -26.57 -4.72
C ILE A 172 -0.01 -27.40 -3.58
N LEU A 173 -0.92 -26.83 -2.78
CA LEU A 173 -1.57 -27.55 -1.69
C LEU A 173 -2.39 -28.72 -2.21
N PHE A 174 -3.11 -28.52 -3.30
CA PHE A 174 -3.85 -29.59 -3.97
C PHE A 174 -2.91 -30.72 -4.39
N THR A 175 -1.79 -30.42 -5.05
CA THR A 175 -0.77 -31.41 -5.42
C THR A 175 -0.17 -32.14 -4.21
N ILE A 176 0.14 -31.42 -3.12
CA ILE A 176 0.71 -32.01 -1.89
C ILE A 176 -0.31 -32.95 -1.22
N PHE A 177 -1.59 -32.59 -1.19
CA PHE A 177 -2.62 -33.42 -0.59
C PHE A 177 -3.02 -34.60 -1.48
N GLU A 178 -3.05 -34.45 -2.81
CA GLU A 178 -3.35 -35.53 -3.76
C GLU A 178 -2.18 -36.51 -4.00
N LEU A 179 -1.02 -36.28 -3.38
CA LEU A 179 0.20 -37.10 -3.53
C LEU A 179 0.04 -38.56 -3.05
N GLU A 180 -1.16 -38.97 -2.64
CA GLU A 180 -1.53 -40.35 -2.28
C GLU A 180 -2.18 -41.15 -3.42
N SER A 181 -2.50 -40.57 -4.58
CA SER A 181 -3.04 -41.35 -5.72
C SER A 181 -2.62 -40.82 -7.09
N SER A 182 -1.57 -41.43 -7.66
CA SER A 182 -1.21 -41.50 -9.09
C SER A 182 -1.05 -40.21 -9.91
N LEU A 183 0.18 -40.01 -10.41
CA LEU A 183 0.57 -39.26 -11.62
C LEU A 183 0.00 -37.83 -11.77
N ILE A 184 0.60 -36.87 -11.06
CA ILE A 184 0.24 -35.45 -11.20
C ILE A 184 1.10 -34.79 -12.29
N SER A 185 0.42 -34.25 -13.30
CA SER A 185 0.97 -33.31 -14.28
C SER A 185 0.95 -31.89 -13.69
N PRO A 186 2.08 -31.15 -13.68
CA PRO A 186 2.06 -29.75 -13.30
C PRO A 186 1.37 -28.93 -14.37
N CYS A 187 0.30 -28.28 -13.91
CA CYS A 187 -0.62 -27.45 -14.66
C CYS A 187 0.07 -26.21 -15.26
N SER A 188 0.69 -26.38 -16.43
CA SER A 188 1.00 -25.27 -17.33
C SER A 188 -0.20 -25.06 -18.24
N GLN A 189 -1.21 -24.33 -17.78
CA GLN A 189 -2.25 -23.86 -18.70
C GLN A 189 -1.58 -22.95 -19.74
N PRO A 190 -1.71 -23.22 -21.05
CA PRO A 190 -1.17 -22.35 -22.08
C PRO A 190 -1.75 -20.94 -21.91
N ILE A 191 -0.92 -19.92 -22.15
CA ILE A 191 -1.37 -18.53 -22.16
C ILE A 191 -2.40 -18.40 -23.29
N THR A 192 -3.69 -18.45 -22.92
CA THR A 192 -4.77 -18.15 -23.87
C THR A 192 -4.62 -16.70 -24.34
N PHE A 193 -4.97 -16.41 -25.59
CA PHE A 193 -4.92 -15.04 -26.14
C PHE A 193 -5.61 -14.01 -25.22
N LYS A 194 -6.75 -14.39 -24.63
CA LYS A 194 -7.48 -13.62 -23.62
C LYS A 194 -6.62 -13.32 -22.38
N SER A 195 -5.92 -14.32 -21.86
CA SER A 195 -5.03 -14.16 -20.71
C SER A 195 -3.84 -13.23 -21.01
N GLY A 196 -3.34 -13.23 -22.25
CA GLY A 196 -2.29 -12.31 -22.71
C GLY A 196 -2.73 -10.85 -22.74
N ILE A 197 -3.93 -10.57 -23.28
CA ILE A 197 -4.50 -9.21 -23.30
C ILE A 197 -4.65 -8.66 -21.88
N PHE A 198 -5.19 -9.48 -20.97
CA PHE A 198 -5.33 -9.10 -19.57
C PHE A 198 -4.00 -8.77 -18.90
N CYS A 199 -2.93 -9.53 -19.17
CA CYS A 199 -1.59 -9.19 -18.68
C CYS A 199 -1.12 -7.83 -19.21
N ILE A 200 -1.28 -7.55 -20.51
CA ILE A 200 -0.85 -6.28 -21.13
C ILE A 200 -1.61 -5.09 -20.53
N VAL A 201 -2.95 -5.18 -20.45
CA VAL A 201 -3.79 -4.12 -19.89
C VAL A 201 -3.48 -3.91 -18.41
N GLY A 202 -3.35 -4.98 -17.63
CA GLY A 202 -3.04 -4.89 -16.22
C GLY A 202 -1.66 -4.30 -15.94
N LEU A 203 -0.64 -4.64 -16.74
CA LEU A 203 0.69 -4.03 -16.66
C LEU A 203 0.65 -2.53 -16.97
N TYR A 204 -0.08 -2.14 -18.02
CA TYR A 204 -0.27 -0.73 -18.34
C TYR A 204 -0.87 0.05 -17.17
N ILE A 205 -1.96 -0.46 -16.58
CA ILE A 205 -2.62 0.17 -15.43
C ILE A 205 -1.65 0.26 -14.24
N PHE A 206 -0.94 -0.82 -13.93
CA PHE A 206 0.01 -0.90 -12.83
C PHE A 206 1.11 0.16 -12.94
N PHE A 207 1.80 0.23 -14.08
CA PHE A 207 2.91 1.17 -14.26
C PHE A 207 2.44 2.61 -14.38
N TRP A 208 1.36 2.87 -15.11
CA TRP A 208 0.79 4.21 -15.23
C TRP A 208 0.39 4.77 -13.86
N ALA A 209 -0.35 3.98 -13.08
CA ALA A 209 -0.79 4.39 -11.75
C ALA A 209 0.39 4.56 -10.78
N GLY A 210 1.39 3.66 -10.84
CA GLY A 210 2.63 3.78 -10.06
C GLY A 210 3.39 5.08 -10.35
N CYS A 211 3.51 5.46 -11.62
CA CYS A 211 4.17 6.69 -12.05
C CYS A 211 3.43 7.95 -11.58
N GLU A 212 2.11 8.03 -11.79
CA GLU A 212 1.31 9.18 -11.35
C GLU A 212 1.33 9.32 -9.82
N GLN A 213 1.26 8.20 -9.10
CA GLN A 213 1.37 8.21 -7.65
C GLN A 213 2.73 8.73 -7.16
N ASN A 214 3.84 8.23 -7.70
CA ASN A 214 5.19 8.69 -7.36
C ASN A 214 5.31 10.21 -7.58
N TYR A 215 4.84 10.69 -8.73
CA TYR A 215 4.84 12.11 -9.07
C TYR A 215 4.09 12.94 -8.01
N ILE A 216 2.91 12.49 -7.58
CA ILE A 216 2.13 13.16 -6.54
C ILE A 216 2.88 13.16 -5.20
N HIS A 217 3.51 12.05 -4.83
CA HIS A 217 4.30 11.94 -3.60
C HIS A 217 5.48 12.91 -3.58
N MET A 218 6.23 12.98 -4.69
CA MET A 218 7.30 13.96 -4.88
C MET A 218 6.76 15.40 -4.79
N TYR A 219 5.65 15.71 -5.48
CA TYR A 219 5.05 17.05 -5.46
C TYR A 219 4.65 17.47 -4.04
N LEU A 220 3.98 16.58 -3.29
CA LEU A 220 3.62 16.83 -1.90
C LEU A 220 4.85 17.02 -0.99
N SER A 221 5.95 16.32 -1.27
CA SER A 221 7.22 16.52 -0.55
C SER A 221 7.84 17.89 -0.80
N LYS A 222 7.91 18.30 -2.08
CA LYS A 222 8.40 19.63 -2.46
C LYS A 222 7.56 20.75 -1.83
N LEU A 223 6.24 20.56 -1.72
CA LEU A 223 5.38 21.48 -0.97
C LEU A 223 5.75 21.54 0.52
N ARG A 224 6.02 20.40 1.16
CA ARG A 224 6.51 20.35 2.55
C ARG A 224 7.80 21.13 2.76
N GLN A 225 8.80 20.90 1.91
CA GLN A 225 10.07 21.62 1.98
C GLN A 225 9.88 23.13 1.84
N ARG A 226 9.06 23.58 0.88
CA ARG A 226 8.75 25.02 0.70
C ARG A 226 8.06 25.63 1.92
N MET A 227 7.14 24.90 2.56
CA MET A 227 6.50 25.36 3.81
C MET A 227 7.54 25.56 4.91
N ASP A 228 8.45 24.61 5.04
CA ASP A 228 9.46 24.61 6.08
C ASP A 228 10.45 25.76 5.90
N SER A 229 10.90 26.01 4.67
CA SER A 229 11.75 27.16 4.35
C SER A 229 11.07 28.49 4.66
N ARG A 230 9.78 28.66 4.33
CA ARG A 230 9.01 29.89 4.64
C ARG A 230 8.81 30.08 6.15
N ASN A 231 8.57 29.00 6.89
CA ASN A 231 8.43 29.08 8.34
C ASN A 231 9.76 29.47 8.99
N LEU A 232 10.87 28.96 8.47
CA LEU A 232 12.21 29.31 8.94
C LEU A 232 12.54 30.78 8.64
N SER A 233 12.22 31.30 7.46
CA SER A 233 12.44 32.72 7.12
C SER A 233 11.62 33.65 8.01
N LYS A 234 10.33 33.34 8.23
CA LYS A 234 9.47 34.11 9.15
C LYS A 234 10.02 34.12 10.58
N SER A 235 10.50 32.99 11.09
CA SER A 235 11.10 32.92 12.43
C SER A 235 12.41 33.72 12.54
N ARG A 236 13.18 33.81 11.45
CA ARG A 236 14.39 34.64 11.40
C ARG A 236 14.01 36.11 11.43
N GLU A 237 13.11 36.55 10.55
CA GLU A 237 12.61 37.93 10.51
C GLU A 237 12.02 38.38 11.87
N SER A 238 11.19 37.54 12.51
CA SER A 238 10.65 37.86 13.83
C SER A 238 11.74 37.99 14.91
N ASN A 239 12.78 37.16 14.86
CA ASN A 239 13.90 37.24 15.79
C ASN A 239 14.78 38.47 15.53
N THR A 240 14.98 38.88 14.27
CA THR A 240 15.74 40.10 13.93
C THR A 240 15.00 41.37 14.35
N VAL A 241 13.67 41.41 14.16
CA VAL A 241 12.82 42.52 14.64
C VAL A 241 12.75 42.53 16.17
N GLY A 242 12.65 41.35 16.80
CA GLY A 242 12.74 41.20 18.25
C GLY A 242 14.05 41.75 18.81
N LEU A 243 15.19 41.38 18.21
CA LEU A 243 16.50 41.90 18.60
C LEU A 243 16.56 43.42 18.47
N LYS A 244 16.16 44.00 17.32
CA LYS A 244 16.14 45.47 17.14
C LYS A 244 15.30 46.18 18.20
N ASN A 245 14.12 45.65 18.51
CA ASN A 245 13.25 46.21 19.54
C ASN A 245 13.85 46.05 20.95
N THR A 246 14.67 45.04 21.21
CA THR A 246 15.40 44.86 22.47
C THR A 246 16.59 45.83 22.57
N THR A 247 17.32 46.08 21.48
CA THR A 247 18.39 47.08 21.46
C THR A 247 17.84 48.49 21.67
N ASP A 248 16.70 48.83 21.05
CA ASP A 248 16.04 50.13 21.24
C ASP A 248 15.40 50.27 22.64
N LYS A 249 14.90 49.17 23.24
CA LYS A 249 14.36 49.17 24.61
C LYS A 249 15.42 49.11 25.71
N SER A 250 16.66 48.68 25.43
CA SER A 250 17.75 48.80 26.39
C SER A 250 18.17 50.25 26.69
N LEU A 251 17.68 51.22 25.90
CA LEU A 251 17.82 52.66 26.13
C LEU A 251 16.55 53.33 26.72
N LEU A 252 15.43 52.60 26.84
CA LEU A 252 14.17 53.11 27.40
C LEU A 252 13.47 52.04 28.26
N THR A 253 13.95 51.97 29.49
CA THR A 253 13.25 51.64 30.73
C THR A 253 12.60 50.25 30.88
N MET A 254 13.06 49.59 31.95
CA MET A 254 12.36 48.56 32.71
C MET A 254 10.90 48.95 33.01
N ALA A 255 9.93 48.38 32.29
CA ALA A 255 8.58 48.17 32.81
C ALA A 255 7.77 47.23 31.91
N THR A 256 6.93 46.44 32.57
CA THR A 256 5.70 45.80 32.05
C THR A 256 5.87 44.47 31.31
N THR A 257 6.06 43.41 32.10
CA THR A 257 5.72 42.03 31.75
C THR A 257 4.20 41.92 31.62
N THR A 258 3.67 41.79 30.40
CA THR A 258 2.28 41.37 30.18
C THR A 258 2.20 40.30 29.10
N ASN A 259 1.79 39.12 29.56
CA ASN A 259 0.98 38.08 28.91
C ASN A 259 0.92 38.08 27.38
N THR A 260 1.71 37.20 26.77
CA THR A 260 1.41 36.69 25.43
C THR A 260 0.47 35.50 25.56
N SER A 261 -0.81 35.78 25.31
CA SER A 261 -1.81 34.78 25.00
C SER A 261 -1.32 33.92 23.83
N THR A 262 -1.28 32.61 24.07
CA THR A 262 -1.00 31.57 23.10
C THR A 262 -2.07 31.57 22.00
N SER A 263 -1.87 32.41 20.99
CA SER A 263 -2.62 32.29 19.73
C SER A 263 -2.38 30.90 19.16
N LEU A 264 -3.44 30.12 19.05
CA LEU A 264 -3.47 28.82 18.39
C LEU A 264 -2.82 28.97 17.01
N SER A 265 -1.63 28.41 16.87
CA SER A 265 -0.83 28.45 15.65
C SER A 265 -1.61 27.82 14.50
N THR A 266 -2.26 28.66 13.68
CA THR A 266 -2.81 28.24 12.39
C THR A 266 -1.65 27.71 11.58
N SER A 267 -1.53 26.38 11.53
CA SER A 267 -0.44 25.72 10.83
C SER A 267 -0.41 26.23 9.39
N ASN A 268 0.71 26.84 8.99
CA ASN A 268 1.01 27.33 7.64
C ASN A 268 1.11 26.16 6.63
N TYR A 269 0.08 25.34 6.51
CA TYR A 269 0.01 24.35 5.45
C TYR A 269 -0.26 25.07 4.12
N ILE A 270 0.32 24.57 3.04
CA ILE A 270 0.04 25.02 1.68
C ILE A 270 -0.96 24.05 1.07
N LEU A 271 -2.05 24.59 0.52
CA LEU A 271 -3.03 23.82 -0.22
C LEU A 271 -2.40 23.31 -1.53
N PRO A 272 -2.41 21.99 -1.82
CA PRO A 272 -1.88 21.46 -3.08
C PRO A 272 -2.79 21.87 -4.25
N GLN A 273 -2.20 22.25 -5.38
CA GLN A 273 -2.92 22.73 -6.57
C GLN A 273 -2.32 22.17 -7.87
N GLY A 274 -3.12 22.08 -8.92
CA GLY A 274 -2.68 21.63 -10.25
C GLY A 274 -2.91 20.13 -10.53
N ARG A 275 -2.98 19.78 -11.83
CA ARG A 275 -3.28 18.42 -12.33
C ARG A 275 -4.47 17.81 -11.56
N TRP A 276 -4.29 16.62 -10.97
CA TRP A 276 -5.31 15.89 -10.24
C TRP A 276 -5.80 16.59 -8.96
N PHE A 277 -4.96 17.42 -8.33
CA PHE A 277 -5.36 18.23 -7.17
C PHE A 277 -6.37 19.32 -7.53
N ASN A 278 -6.68 19.56 -8.80
CA ASN A 278 -7.79 20.43 -9.16
C ASN A 278 -9.16 19.77 -8.92
N TYR A 279 -9.22 18.44 -8.92
CA TYR A 279 -10.47 17.68 -8.86
C TYR A 279 -10.68 16.97 -7.53
N VAL A 280 -9.60 16.43 -6.95
CA VAL A 280 -9.68 15.58 -5.75
C VAL A 280 -8.62 15.97 -4.70
N ALA A 281 -8.95 15.76 -3.43
CA ALA A 281 -8.07 16.08 -2.31
C ALA A 281 -6.89 15.10 -2.18
N CYS A 282 -7.12 13.81 -2.45
CA CYS A 282 -6.17 12.74 -2.22
C CYS A 282 -5.94 11.88 -3.49
N PRO A 283 -5.42 12.45 -4.60
CA PRO A 283 -5.27 11.71 -5.86
C PRO A 283 -4.31 10.52 -5.77
N HIS A 284 -3.31 10.57 -4.89
CA HIS A 284 -2.39 9.45 -4.64
C HIS A 284 -3.08 8.18 -4.13
N TYR A 285 -4.23 8.31 -3.46
CA TYR A 285 -5.03 7.16 -3.02
C TYR A 285 -5.80 6.53 -4.16
N PHE A 286 -6.29 7.33 -5.11
CA PHE A 286 -6.92 6.80 -6.32
C PHE A 286 -5.94 5.94 -7.12
N PHE A 287 -4.71 6.44 -7.31
CA PHE A 287 -3.69 5.68 -8.01
C PHE A 287 -3.23 4.44 -7.24
N GLU A 288 -3.26 4.45 -5.91
CA GLU A 288 -2.98 3.22 -5.16
C GLU A 288 -4.02 2.15 -5.46
N ILE A 289 -5.31 2.50 -5.46
CA ILE A 289 -6.40 1.57 -5.81
C ILE A 289 -6.20 1.02 -7.23
N MET A 290 -5.83 1.87 -8.19
CA MET A 290 -5.58 1.45 -9.58
C MET A 290 -4.43 0.44 -9.70
N ILE A 291 -3.38 0.54 -8.88
CA ILE A 291 -2.30 -0.46 -8.86
C ILE A 291 -2.85 -1.84 -8.48
N TYR A 292 -3.71 -1.93 -7.47
CA TYR A 292 -4.35 -3.20 -7.08
C TYR A 292 -5.39 -3.69 -8.09
N VAL A 293 -6.10 -2.79 -8.76
CA VAL A 293 -6.93 -3.15 -9.92
C VAL A 293 -6.06 -3.75 -11.04
N GLY A 294 -4.84 -3.26 -11.25
CA GLY A 294 -3.87 -3.88 -12.16
C GLY A 294 -3.65 -5.37 -11.86
N PHE A 295 -3.49 -5.75 -10.60
CA PHE A 295 -3.38 -7.16 -10.19
C PHE A 295 -4.66 -7.97 -10.49
N VAL A 296 -5.86 -7.42 -10.24
CA VAL A 296 -7.14 -8.06 -10.58
C VAL A 296 -7.21 -8.36 -12.08
N VAL A 297 -6.82 -7.39 -12.92
CA VAL A 297 -6.84 -7.53 -14.37
C VAL A 297 -5.86 -8.62 -14.80
N ILE A 298 -4.62 -8.63 -14.28
CA ILE A 298 -3.62 -9.68 -14.56
C ILE A 298 -4.13 -11.07 -14.14
N ALA A 299 -4.81 -11.16 -13.00
CA ALA A 299 -5.44 -12.40 -12.52
C ALA A 299 -6.64 -12.84 -13.38
N GLY A 300 -7.18 -11.95 -14.23
CA GLY A 300 -8.30 -12.23 -15.11
C GLY A 300 -9.67 -12.10 -14.43
N PHE A 301 -9.78 -11.25 -13.40
CA PHE A 301 -11.01 -10.90 -12.66
C PHE A 301 -11.68 -12.02 -11.85
N ALA A 302 -11.29 -13.29 -12.04
CA ALA A 302 -11.89 -14.44 -11.39
C ALA A 302 -11.36 -14.69 -9.96
N ASP A 303 -10.22 -14.11 -9.62
CA ASP A 303 -9.60 -14.28 -8.30
C ASP A 303 -10.31 -13.42 -7.24
N LEU A 304 -11.18 -14.07 -6.46
CA LEU A 304 -11.90 -13.46 -5.35
C LEU A 304 -10.96 -12.96 -4.25
N THR A 305 -9.83 -13.63 -4.02
CA THR A 305 -8.88 -13.22 -2.97
C THR A 305 -8.21 -11.90 -3.34
N THR A 306 -7.82 -11.72 -4.60
CA THR A 306 -7.31 -10.44 -5.10
C THR A 306 -8.37 -9.33 -4.96
N TRP A 307 -9.65 -9.63 -5.20
CA TRP A 307 -10.75 -8.67 -4.93
C TRP A 307 -10.89 -8.31 -3.45
N CYS A 308 -10.68 -9.26 -2.53
CA CYS A 308 -10.66 -8.96 -1.09
C CYS A 308 -9.55 -7.96 -0.73
N VAL A 309 -8.37 -8.08 -1.34
CA VAL A 309 -7.27 -7.12 -1.18
C VAL A 309 -7.66 -5.74 -1.71
N VAL A 310 -8.23 -5.67 -2.92
CA VAL A 310 -8.71 -4.39 -3.49
C VAL A 310 -9.76 -3.75 -2.60
N LEU A 311 -10.72 -4.52 -2.10
CA LEU A 311 -11.76 -4.03 -1.21
C LEU A 311 -11.17 -3.43 0.08
N PHE A 312 -10.21 -4.13 0.69
CA PHE A 312 -9.50 -3.64 1.87
C PHE A 312 -8.82 -2.29 1.59
N VAL A 313 -8.04 -2.21 0.50
CA VAL A 313 -7.33 -0.97 0.11
C VAL A 313 -8.32 0.17 -0.18
N CYS A 314 -9.40 -0.12 -0.91
CA CYS A 314 -10.45 0.85 -1.20
C CYS A 314 -11.08 1.42 0.07
N VAL A 315 -11.45 0.58 1.04
CA VAL A 315 -12.10 1.01 2.28
C VAL A 315 -11.12 1.81 3.16
N ASP A 316 -9.91 1.29 3.38
CA ASP A 316 -8.89 1.96 4.21
C ASP A 316 -8.56 3.36 3.68
N LEU A 317 -8.31 3.46 2.37
CA LEU A 317 -8.01 4.73 1.73
C LEU A 317 -9.22 5.68 1.68
N SER A 318 -10.43 5.14 1.48
CA SER A 318 -11.66 5.94 1.49
C SER A 318 -11.91 6.59 2.85
N VAL A 319 -11.74 5.83 3.93
CA VAL A 319 -11.87 6.34 5.30
C VAL A 319 -10.79 7.39 5.58
N SER A 320 -9.54 7.12 5.21
CA SER A 320 -8.42 8.06 5.35
C SER A 320 -8.63 9.36 4.58
N SER A 321 -9.13 9.29 3.34
CA SER A 321 -9.41 10.46 2.50
C SER A 321 -10.53 11.33 3.05
N ASN A 322 -11.56 10.74 3.65
CA ASN A 322 -12.65 11.47 4.28
C ASN A 322 -12.14 12.31 5.45
N MET A 323 -11.21 11.77 6.25
CA MET A 323 -10.58 12.53 7.33
C MET A 323 -9.75 13.69 6.80
N GLN A 324 -8.95 13.47 5.74
CA GLN A 324 -8.17 14.54 5.12
C GLN A 324 -9.04 15.62 4.50
N TRP A 325 -10.13 15.25 3.82
CA TRP A 325 -11.06 16.20 3.23
C TRP A 325 -11.77 17.05 4.28
N LYS A 326 -12.20 16.46 5.41
CA LYS A 326 -12.77 17.20 6.54
C LYS A 326 -11.75 18.20 7.12
N TRP A 327 -10.49 17.77 7.24
CA TRP A 327 -9.41 18.64 7.67
C TRP A 327 -9.21 19.81 6.70
N TYR A 328 -9.13 19.55 5.39
CA TYR A 328 -9.02 20.61 4.38
C TYR A 328 -10.18 21.61 4.49
N LYS A 329 -11.44 21.15 4.57
CA LYS A 329 -12.61 22.02 4.72
C LYS A 329 -12.55 22.91 5.96
N LYS A 330 -12.08 22.36 7.08
CA LYS A 330 -11.92 23.12 8.33
C LYS A 330 -10.78 24.14 8.23
N THR A 331 -9.67 23.80 7.57
CA THR A 331 -8.48 24.65 7.49
C THR A 331 -8.57 25.73 6.40
N TYR A 332 -9.26 25.46 5.28
CA TYR A 332 -9.36 26.35 4.12
C TYR A 332 -10.81 26.53 3.65
N PRO A 333 -11.72 27.04 4.49
CA PRO A 333 -13.15 27.13 4.15
C PRO A 333 -13.40 27.94 2.87
N ASN A 334 -12.62 28.99 2.62
CA ASN A 334 -12.84 29.92 1.50
C ASN A 334 -11.97 29.64 0.26
N GLN A 335 -11.04 28.67 0.31
CA GLN A 335 -10.13 28.37 -0.81
C GLN A 335 -10.45 27.04 -1.51
N ILE A 336 -11.34 26.23 -0.93
CA ILE A 336 -11.72 24.93 -1.48
C ILE A 336 -12.81 25.12 -2.52
N LYS A 337 -12.59 24.54 -3.70
CA LYS A 337 -13.53 24.56 -4.81
C LYS A 337 -14.78 23.73 -4.45
N SER A 338 -15.96 24.18 -4.86
CA SER A 338 -17.24 23.48 -4.58
C SER A 338 -17.29 22.06 -5.17
N PHE A 339 -16.65 21.84 -6.31
CA PHE A 339 -16.59 20.55 -7.00
C PHE A 339 -15.49 19.60 -6.49
N TRP A 340 -14.73 20.00 -5.47
CA TRP A 340 -13.59 19.22 -4.97
C TRP A 340 -14.06 17.96 -4.22
N LYS A 341 -13.65 16.79 -4.71
CA LYS A 341 -13.98 15.47 -4.16
C LYS A 341 -12.82 14.87 -3.36
N ARG A 342 -12.99 13.68 -2.77
CA ARG A 342 -12.02 13.06 -1.84
C ARG A 342 -10.95 12.26 -2.59
N ILE A 343 -11.36 11.28 -3.39
CA ILE A 343 -10.51 10.32 -4.10
C ILE A 343 -10.86 10.25 -5.58
N ILE A 344 -12.13 9.96 -5.91
CA ILE A 344 -12.56 9.67 -7.27
C ILE A 344 -13.18 10.95 -7.86
N PRO A 345 -12.61 11.50 -8.95
CA PRO A 345 -13.18 12.68 -9.60
C PRO A 345 -14.67 12.47 -9.87
N LEU A 346 -15.47 13.49 -9.60
CA LEU A 346 -16.93 13.54 -9.84
C LEU A 346 -17.80 12.61 -8.96
N ILE A 347 -17.23 11.56 -8.35
CA ILE A 347 -17.99 10.58 -7.55
C ILE A 347 -17.80 10.81 -6.04
N PHE A 348 -16.58 10.60 -5.54
CA PHE A 348 -16.31 10.52 -4.10
C PHE A 348 -15.11 11.33 -3.66
#